data_AF-A0AAV9Z553-F1
#
_entry.id   AF-A0AAV9Z553-F1
#
_cell.length_a   1.000
_cell.length_b   1.000
_cell.length_c   1.000
_cell.angle_alpha   90.00
_cell.angle_beta   90.00
_cell.angle_gamma   90.00
#
_symmetry.space_group_name_H-M   'P 1'
#
loop_
_entity.id
_entity.type
_entity.pdbx_description
1 polymer ?
#
loop_
_entity_poly.entity_id
_entity_poly.type
_entity_poly.pdbx_seq_one_letter_code
_entity_poly.pdbx_strand_id
1 'polypeptide(L)'
;EGFWRWLRAKMGLNLKELITQGKRERIFDSNVPFHVPLFYWIFVPVIQQQLDEFRSWWNNHRVRLQHEKDMPSGHVPAHAFEHPTHFAGLDCRILVPQAAVDELREYLTEDVGSRESHLRWPGLTMEVEQAIKTAWEDVGSPEISVESAWNVFQNLSDVLDNYL
;
A
#
# COMPACT_ATOMS: atom_id res chain seq x y z
N GLU A 1 9.60 6.26 -18.92
CA GLU A 1 9.66 5.23 -17.86
C GLU A 1 10.50 5.73 -16.68
N GLY A 2 9.87 6.33 -15.66
CA GLY A 2 10.60 7.25 -14.75
C GLY A 2 10.78 6.78 -13.31
N PHE A 3 9.74 6.26 -12.65
CA PHE A 3 9.73 6.13 -11.18
C PHE A 3 9.91 4.69 -10.68
N TRP A 4 9.36 3.69 -11.39
CA TRP A 4 9.44 2.27 -10.99
C TRP A 4 10.87 1.76 -10.84
N ARG A 5 11.80 2.28 -11.64
CA ARG A 5 13.22 2.00 -11.52
C ARG A 5 13.79 2.47 -10.17
N TRP A 6 13.41 3.66 -9.72
CA TRP A 6 13.86 4.23 -8.45
C TRP A 6 13.25 3.53 -7.26
N LEU A 7 11.96 3.20 -7.33
CA LEU A 7 11.30 2.37 -6.33
C LEU A 7 12.05 1.04 -6.17
N ARG A 8 12.32 0.36 -7.30
CA ARG A 8 13.07 -0.91 -7.29
C ARG A 8 14.47 -0.76 -6.72
N ALA A 9 15.22 0.27 -7.12
CA ALA A 9 16.59 0.51 -6.69
C ALA A 9 16.71 0.90 -5.22
N LYS A 10 15.71 1.60 -4.66
CA LYS A 10 15.71 2.04 -3.27
C LYS A 10 15.15 1.01 -2.30
N MET A 11 14.10 0.29 -2.69
CA MET A 11 13.39 -0.60 -1.77
C MET A 11 12.79 -1.87 -2.38
N GLY A 12 12.47 -1.86 -3.68
CA GLY A 12 11.72 -2.96 -4.28
C GLY A 12 12.45 -4.31 -4.28
N LEU A 13 13.78 -4.32 -4.24
CA LEU A 13 14.54 -5.57 -4.06
C LEU A 13 14.32 -6.17 -2.66
N ASN A 14 14.31 -5.34 -1.61
CA ASN A 14 14.10 -5.78 -0.23
C ASN A 14 12.65 -6.23 -0.01
N LEU A 15 11.68 -5.49 -0.56
CA LEU A 15 10.27 -5.87 -0.48
C LEU A 15 9.97 -7.17 -1.20
N LYS A 16 10.54 -7.39 -2.39
CA LYS A 16 10.40 -8.66 -3.10
C LYS A 16 11.00 -9.80 -2.29
N GLU A 17 12.22 -9.61 -1.77
CA GLU A 17 12.89 -10.60 -0.94
C GLU A 17 12.03 -10.97 0.27
N LEU A 18 11.55 -9.96 1.01
CA LEU A 18 10.60 -10.11 2.11
C LEU A 18 9.40 -10.96 1.70
N ILE A 19 8.66 -10.57 0.66
CA ILE A 19 7.44 -11.29 0.24
C ILE A 19 7.73 -12.73 -0.16
N THR A 20 8.86 -12.97 -0.84
CA THR A 20 9.20 -14.31 -1.33
C THR A 20 9.85 -15.21 -0.28
N GLN A 21 10.29 -14.65 0.85
CA GLN A 21 10.94 -15.37 1.94
C GLN A 21 10.06 -16.51 2.46
N GLY A 22 8.79 -16.26 2.77
CA GLY A 22 7.91 -17.30 3.34
C GLY A 22 7.68 -18.50 2.41
N LYS A 23 7.72 -18.28 1.08
CA LYS A 23 7.71 -19.39 0.11
C LYS A 23 9.02 -20.17 0.12
N ARG A 24 10.16 -19.48 0.16
CA ARG A 24 11.49 -20.11 0.19
C ARG A 24 11.69 -20.94 1.45
N GLU A 25 11.25 -20.41 2.58
CA GLU A 25 11.41 -21.00 3.91
C GLU A 25 10.28 -21.97 4.29
N ARG A 26 9.29 -22.15 3.40
CA ARG A 26 8.12 -23.02 3.60
C ARG A 26 7.28 -22.66 4.84
N ILE A 27 7.27 -21.38 5.19
CA ILE A 27 6.42 -20.80 6.25
C ILE A 27 4.98 -20.64 5.74
N PHE A 28 4.82 -20.27 4.46
CA PHE A 28 3.54 -20.04 3.83
C PHE A 28 3.08 -21.26 3.03
N ASP A 29 1.88 -21.74 3.31
CA ASP A 29 1.17 -22.79 2.54
C ASP A 29 -0.21 -22.28 2.08
N SER A 30 -0.45 -22.25 0.77
CA SER A 30 -1.73 -21.82 0.19
C SER A 30 -2.88 -22.81 0.42
N ASN A 31 -2.59 -24.04 0.84
CA ASN A 31 -3.62 -25.02 1.17
C ASN A 31 -4.21 -24.81 2.56
N VAL A 32 -3.55 -24.02 3.42
CA VAL A 32 -4.09 -23.63 4.72
C VAL A 32 -5.06 -22.44 4.53
N PRO A 33 -6.34 -22.57 4.88
CA PRO A 33 -7.37 -21.60 4.52
C PRO A 33 -7.09 -20.16 4.97
N PHE A 34 -6.45 -19.99 6.13
CA PHE A 34 -6.21 -18.68 6.72
C PHE A 34 -4.85 -18.07 6.36
N HIS A 35 -3.93 -18.80 5.74
CA HIS A 35 -2.60 -18.27 5.40
C HIS A 35 -2.66 -17.11 4.41
N VAL A 36 -3.49 -17.21 3.37
CA VAL A 36 -3.67 -16.15 2.38
C VAL A 36 -4.21 -14.86 3.01
N PRO A 37 -5.35 -14.87 3.74
CA PRO A 37 -5.84 -13.66 4.39
C PRO A 37 -4.91 -13.14 5.48
N LEU A 38 -4.25 -14.02 6.26
CA LEU A 38 -3.23 -13.61 7.24
C LEU A 38 -2.06 -12.90 6.56
N PHE A 39 -1.59 -13.43 5.43
CA PHE A 39 -0.55 -12.79 4.65
C PHE A 39 -0.97 -11.38 4.21
N TYR A 40 -2.19 -11.21 3.67
CA TYR A 40 -2.65 -9.88 3.29
C TYR A 40 -2.77 -8.94 4.49
N TRP A 41 -3.28 -9.42 5.61
CA TRP A 41 -3.44 -8.63 6.83
C TRP A 41 -2.11 -8.11 7.39
N ILE A 42 -1.04 -8.93 7.33
CA ILE A 42 0.30 -8.56 7.80
C ILE A 42 1.06 -7.72 6.77
N PHE A 43 1.18 -8.22 5.55
CA PHE A 43 2.14 -7.68 4.59
C PHE A 43 1.63 -6.45 3.83
N VAL A 44 0.32 -6.31 3.63
CA VAL A 44 -0.21 -5.15 2.91
C VAL A 44 0.07 -3.84 3.66
N PRO A 45 -0.20 -3.73 4.97
CA PRO A 45 0.15 -2.52 5.73
C PRO A 45 1.65 -2.22 5.69
N VAL A 46 2.52 -3.23 5.83
CA VAL A 46 3.98 -3.07 5.76
C VAL A 46 4.42 -2.54 4.39
N ILE A 47 3.91 -3.14 3.31
CA ILE A 47 4.21 -2.70 1.94
C ILE A 47 3.68 -1.29 1.73
N GLN A 48 2.48 -0.98 2.19
CA GLN A 48 1.87 0.34 2.06
C GLN A 48 2.70 1.41 2.77
N GLN A 49 3.15 1.15 4.01
CA GLN A 49 4.04 2.04 4.74
C GLN A 49 5.33 2.31 3.96
N GLN A 50 5.95 1.26 3.41
CA GLN A 50 7.15 1.38 2.60
C GLN A 50 6.89 2.24 1.33
N LEU A 51 5.77 2.02 0.65
CA LEU A 51 5.37 2.86 -0.49
C LEU A 51 5.14 4.33 -0.09
N ASP A 52 4.55 4.58 1.08
CA ASP A 52 4.32 5.92 1.59
C ASP A 52 5.62 6.64 1.97
N GLU A 53 6.58 5.94 2.57
CA GLU A 53 7.93 6.43 2.85
C GLU A 53 8.64 6.81 1.54
N PHE A 54 8.57 5.94 0.53
CA PHE A 54 9.14 6.23 -0.79
C PHE A 54 8.47 7.43 -1.45
N ARG A 55 7.14 7.51 -1.41
CA ARG A 55 6.38 8.65 -1.94
C ARG A 55 6.81 9.94 -1.26
N SER A 56 6.93 9.93 0.07
CA SER A 56 7.37 11.09 0.85
C SER A 56 8.78 11.52 0.43
N TRP A 57 9.72 10.58 0.39
CA TRP A 57 11.08 10.86 -0.08
C TRP A 57 11.10 11.40 -1.51
N TRP A 58 10.38 10.76 -2.42
CA TRP A 58 10.32 11.13 -3.83
C TRP A 58 9.67 12.50 -4.06
N ASN A 59 8.66 12.87 -3.27
CA ASN A 59 8.03 14.18 -3.43
C ASN A 59 8.83 15.30 -2.77
N ASN A 60 9.69 14.97 -1.79
CA ASN A 60 10.49 15.96 -1.04
C ASN A 60 11.95 16.09 -1.50
N HIS A 61 12.45 15.21 -2.37
CA HIS A 61 13.80 15.36 -2.90
C HIS A 61 13.90 16.56 -3.85
N ARG A 62 15.06 17.23 -3.86
CA ARG A 62 15.31 18.32 -4.79
C ARG A 62 15.66 17.75 -6.17
N VAL A 63 14.86 18.11 -7.17
CA VAL A 63 15.13 17.74 -8.56
C VAL A 63 16.22 18.65 -9.14
N ARG A 64 17.11 18.09 -9.95
CA ARG A 64 18.15 18.85 -10.66
C ARG A 64 17.52 19.87 -11.63
N LEU A 65 18.14 21.03 -11.76
CA LEU A 65 17.77 22.02 -12.78
C LEU A 65 18.08 21.49 -14.19
N GLN A 66 17.09 21.58 -15.09
CA GLN A 66 17.21 21.24 -16.50
C GLN A 66 16.96 22.50 -17.32
N HIS A 67 18.03 23.04 -17.93
CA HIS A 67 18.01 24.33 -18.61
C HIS A 67 17.25 24.33 -19.94
N GLU A 68 17.15 23.17 -20.59
CA GLU A 68 16.43 22.99 -21.86
C GLU A 68 14.93 22.72 -21.67
N LYS A 69 14.43 22.72 -20.42
CA LYS A 69 13.03 22.40 -20.12
C LYS A 69 12.23 23.69 -19.95
N ASP A 70 11.15 23.82 -20.71
CA ASP A 70 10.23 24.97 -20.60
C ASP A 70 9.48 25.00 -19.26
N MET A 71 9.24 23.82 -18.66
CA MET A 71 8.57 23.70 -17.37
C MET A 71 9.54 23.85 -16.19
N PRO A 72 9.07 24.36 -15.03
CA PRO A 72 9.87 24.51 -13.82
C PRO A 72 10.68 23.24 -13.45
N SER A 73 11.93 23.44 -13.08
CA SER A 73 12.87 22.41 -12.61
C SER A 73 13.83 23.02 -11.58
N GLY A 74 14.68 22.21 -10.92
CA GLY A 74 15.60 22.74 -9.90
C GLY A 74 14.97 22.98 -8.52
N HIS A 75 13.82 22.36 -8.25
CA HIS A 75 12.98 22.57 -7.07
C HIS A 75 12.52 21.23 -6.47
N VAL A 76 11.99 21.30 -5.24
CA VAL A 76 11.33 20.18 -4.58
C VAL A 76 9.91 20.04 -5.13
N PRO A 77 9.48 18.86 -5.63
CA PRO A 77 8.17 18.67 -6.23
C PRO A 77 7.00 19.04 -5.32
N ALA A 78 7.03 18.65 -4.04
CA ALA A 78 5.99 18.99 -3.08
C ALA A 78 5.81 20.51 -2.93
N HIS A 79 6.92 21.24 -2.81
CA HIS A 79 6.89 22.71 -2.72
C HIS A 79 6.31 23.37 -3.98
N ALA A 80 6.61 22.83 -5.16
CA ALA A 80 6.05 23.30 -6.42
C ALA A 80 4.54 23.04 -6.53
N PHE A 81 4.10 21.90 -6.00
CA PHE A 81 2.70 21.49 -6.00
C PHE A 81 1.86 22.32 -5.02
N GLU A 82 2.39 22.62 -3.84
CA GLU A 82 1.72 23.41 -2.80
C GLU A 82 1.71 24.91 -3.13
N HIS A 83 2.78 25.41 -3.77
CA HIS A 83 2.94 26.83 -4.12
C HIS A 83 3.20 27.03 -5.62
N PRO A 84 2.25 26.66 -6.50
CA PRO A 84 2.47 26.70 -7.95
C PRO A 84 2.76 28.12 -8.47
N THR A 85 2.23 29.15 -7.80
CA THR A 85 2.44 30.56 -8.17
C THR A 85 3.90 31.00 -8.05
N HIS A 86 4.69 30.41 -7.14
CA HIS A 86 6.14 30.67 -7.04
C HIS A 86 6.93 30.17 -8.25
N PHE A 87 6.32 29.29 -9.07
CA PHE A 87 6.94 28.64 -10.21
C PHE A 87 6.19 28.92 -11.52
N ALA A 88 5.41 30.01 -11.59
CA ALA A 88 4.59 30.38 -12.74
C ALA A 88 3.62 29.27 -13.18
N GLY A 89 3.16 28.44 -12.23
CA GLY A 89 2.17 27.39 -12.47
C GLY A 89 0.81 27.97 -12.89
N LEU A 90 0.12 27.24 -13.76
CA LEU A 90 -1.22 27.55 -14.24
C LEU A 90 -2.21 26.54 -13.65
N ASP A 91 -3.40 27.01 -13.24
CA ASP A 91 -4.48 26.09 -12.87
C ASP A 91 -5.08 25.48 -14.14
N CYS A 92 -4.74 24.22 -14.39
CA CYS A 92 -5.22 23.44 -15.53
C CYS A 92 -6.33 22.44 -15.14
N ARG A 93 -6.98 22.62 -13.97
CA ARG A 93 -8.05 21.72 -13.53
C ARG A 93 -9.24 21.77 -14.48
N ILE A 94 -9.74 20.60 -14.84
CA ILE A 94 -11.06 20.45 -15.45
C ILE A 94 -12.05 20.22 -14.31
N LEU A 95 -12.93 21.19 -14.07
CA LEU A 95 -13.94 21.09 -13.04
C LEU A 95 -15.02 20.10 -13.50
N VAL A 96 -15.13 18.99 -12.78
CA VAL A 96 -16.18 18.00 -12.98
C VAL A 96 -17.31 18.32 -12.01
N PRO A 97 -18.57 18.48 -12.47
CA PRO A 97 -19.71 18.66 -11.58
C PRO A 97 -19.85 17.49 -10.61
N GLN A 98 -20.02 17.80 -9.32
CA GLN A 98 -20.15 16.76 -8.28
C GLN A 98 -21.32 15.80 -8.58
N ALA A 99 -22.44 16.32 -9.07
CA ALA A 99 -23.59 15.51 -9.46
C ALA A 99 -23.25 14.42 -10.51
N ALA A 100 -22.37 14.72 -11.47
CA ALA A 100 -21.94 13.73 -12.47
C ALA A 100 -21.03 12.64 -11.84
N VAL A 101 -20.24 13.00 -10.83
CA VAL A 101 -19.43 12.03 -10.07
C VAL A 101 -20.35 11.13 -9.23
N ASP A 102 -21.37 11.70 -8.60
CA ASP A 102 -22.31 10.97 -7.76
C ASP A 102 -23.15 10.00 -8.60
N GLU A 103 -23.73 10.46 -9.71
CA GLU A 103 -24.48 9.62 -10.67
C GLU A 103 -23.62 8.45 -11.19
N LEU A 104 -22.36 8.72 -11.58
CA LEU A 104 -21.46 7.66 -12.04
C LEU A 104 -21.14 6.66 -10.93
N ARG A 105 -21.01 7.11 -9.68
CA ARG A 105 -20.77 6.21 -8.55
C ARG A 105 -21.98 5.36 -8.22
N GLU A 106 -23.19 5.91 -8.32
CA GLU A 106 -24.44 5.15 -8.16
C GLU A 106 -24.52 4.05 -9.23
N TYR A 107 -24.33 4.42 -10.50
CA TYR A 107 -24.30 3.45 -11.61
C TYR A 107 -23.28 2.33 -11.40
N LEU A 108 -22.04 2.66 -11.01
CA LEU A 108 -21.00 1.66 -10.72
C LEU A 108 -21.38 0.77 -9.53
N THR A 109 -22.01 1.34 -8.50
CA THR A 109 -22.43 0.59 -7.32
C THR A 109 -23.52 -0.43 -7.68
N GLU A 110 -24.44 -0.07 -8.58
CA GLU A 110 -25.46 -0.98 -9.10
C GLU A 110 -24.88 -2.09 -10.00
N ASP A 111 -23.94 -1.75 -10.87
CA ASP A 111 -23.37 -2.67 -11.87
C ASP A 111 -22.38 -3.68 -11.26
N VAL A 112 -21.43 -3.20 -10.45
CA VAL A 112 -20.32 -4.03 -9.93
C VAL A 112 -20.35 -4.22 -8.42
N GLY A 113 -21.21 -3.50 -7.70
CA GLY A 113 -21.30 -3.54 -6.23
C GLY A 113 -20.56 -2.40 -5.54
N SER A 114 -20.62 -2.35 -4.21
CA SER A 114 -20.12 -1.22 -3.44
C SER A 114 -18.60 -1.02 -3.56
N ARG A 115 -18.15 0.22 -3.33
CA ARG A 115 -16.72 0.56 -3.30
C ARG A 115 -15.97 -0.29 -2.27
N GLU A 116 -16.58 -0.52 -1.11
CA GLU A 116 -15.98 -1.24 0.01
C GLU A 116 -15.72 -2.71 -0.32
N SER A 117 -16.57 -3.35 -1.13
CA SER A 117 -16.35 -4.75 -1.52
C SER A 117 -15.09 -4.90 -2.39
N HIS A 118 -14.80 -3.91 -3.23
CA HIS A 118 -13.64 -3.89 -4.13
C HIS A 118 -12.33 -3.49 -3.44
N LEU A 119 -12.38 -2.98 -2.21
CA LEU A 119 -11.20 -2.57 -1.43
C LEU A 119 -10.76 -3.64 -0.42
N ARG A 120 -11.35 -4.83 -0.45
CA ARG A 120 -10.99 -5.96 0.42
C ARG A 120 -10.08 -6.94 -0.29
N TRP A 121 -9.16 -7.53 0.47
CA TRP A 121 -8.32 -8.60 -0.03
C TRP A 121 -9.07 -9.94 -0.10
N PRO A 122 -8.79 -10.78 -1.11
CA PRO A 122 -9.43 -12.09 -1.23
C PRO A 122 -9.29 -12.92 0.05
N GLY A 123 -10.42 -13.45 0.55
CA GLY A 123 -10.48 -14.27 1.75
C GLY A 123 -10.40 -13.51 3.09
N LEU A 124 -10.07 -12.22 3.08
CA LEU A 124 -10.05 -11.39 4.29
C LEU A 124 -11.46 -10.81 4.55
N THR A 125 -12.37 -11.70 4.94
CA THR A 125 -13.72 -11.30 5.36
C THR A 125 -13.68 -10.65 6.75
N MET A 126 -14.78 -10.03 7.17
CA MET A 126 -14.84 -9.38 8.50
C MET A 126 -14.64 -10.38 9.64
N GLU A 127 -15.13 -11.61 9.46
CA GLU A 127 -15.00 -12.69 10.44
C GLU A 127 -13.55 -13.15 10.56
N VAL A 128 -12.87 -13.34 9.42
CA VAL A 128 -11.45 -13.73 9.39
C VAL A 128 -10.57 -12.61 9.94
N GLU A 129 -10.82 -11.37 9.54
CA GLU A 129 -10.10 -10.20 10.05
C GLU A 129 -10.25 -10.07 11.58
N GLN A 130 -11.47 -10.30 12.10
CA GLN A 130 -11.70 -10.28 13.54
C GLN A 130 -11.00 -11.43 14.26
N ALA A 131 -10.97 -12.65 13.68
CA ALA A 131 -10.24 -13.78 14.25
C ALA A 131 -8.72 -13.51 14.29
N ILE A 132 -8.14 -12.99 13.21
CA ILE A 132 -6.73 -12.58 13.16
C ILE A 132 -6.44 -11.50 14.20
N LYS A 133 -7.32 -10.51 14.33
CA LYS A 133 -7.16 -9.43 15.31
C LYS A 133 -7.18 -9.95 16.74
N THR A 134 -8.11 -10.84 17.08
CA THR A 134 -8.15 -11.48 18.41
C THR A 134 -6.86 -12.25 18.68
N ALA A 135 -6.40 -13.08 17.73
CA ALA A 135 -5.13 -13.79 17.86
C ALA A 135 -3.94 -12.83 18.02
N TRP A 136 -3.94 -11.69 17.33
CA TRP A 136 -2.91 -10.66 17.45
C TRP A 136 -2.90 -9.95 18.80
N GLU A 137 -4.06 -9.71 19.38
CA GLU A 137 -4.20 -9.20 20.75
C GLU A 137 -3.73 -10.25 21.77
N ASP A 138 -4.04 -11.53 21.59
CA ASP A 138 -3.63 -12.63 22.46
C ASP A 138 -2.11 -12.80 22.53
N VAL A 139 -1.39 -12.59 21.43
CA VAL A 139 0.09 -12.64 21.41
C VAL A 139 0.76 -11.34 21.86
N GLY A 140 -0.01 -10.39 22.42
CA GLY A 140 0.50 -9.14 22.99
C GLY A 140 0.73 -8.02 21.97
N SER A 141 0.04 -8.06 20.83
CA SER A 141 0.02 -7.00 19.82
C SER A 141 1.42 -6.58 19.31
N PRO A 142 2.23 -7.52 18.79
CA PRO A 142 3.58 -7.22 18.33
C PRO A 142 3.58 -6.20 17.18
N GLU A 143 4.58 -5.34 17.17
CA GLU A 143 4.83 -4.40 16.07
C GLU A 143 5.16 -5.16 14.78
N ILE A 144 4.50 -4.78 13.68
CA ILE A 144 4.67 -5.40 12.37
C ILE A 144 5.52 -4.48 11.50
N SER A 145 6.74 -4.91 11.19
CA SER A 145 7.71 -4.21 10.34
C SER A 145 8.24 -5.14 9.23
N VAL A 146 9.09 -4.61 8.36
CA VAL A 146 9.80 -5.39 7.34
C VAL A 146 10.60 -6.55 7.96
N GLU A 147 11.17 -6.34 9.15
CA GLU A 147 12.01 -7.31 9.85
C GLU A 147 11.19 -8.31 10.68
N SER A 148 10.04 -7.88 11.21
CA SER A 148 9.22 -8.72 12.11
C SER A 148 8.08 -9.46 11.41
N ALA A 149 7.68 -9.06 10.18
CA ALA A 149 6.47 -9.55 9.52
C ALA A 149 6.34 -11.08 9.48
N TRP A 150 7.39 -11.82 9.12
CA TRP A 150 7.35 -13.29 9.10
C TRP A 150 7.38 -13.95 10.48
N ASN A 151 8.00 -13.30 11.47
CA ASN A 151 7.96 -13.79 12.85
C ASN A 151 6.56 -13.63 13.43
N VAL A 152 5.93 -12.48 13.16
CA VAL A 152 4.52 -12.24 13.52
C VAL A 152 3.61 -13.22 12.78
N PHE A 153 3.85 -13.46 11.49
CA PHE A 153 3.07 -14.44 10.72
C PHE A 153 3.10 -15.82 11.35
N GLN A 154 4.28 -16.34 11.71
CA GLN A 154 4.42 -17.65 12.35
C GLN A 154 3.71 -17.71 13.70
N ASN A 155 3.94 -16.71 14.56
CA ASN A 155 3.29 -16.66 15.88
C ASN A 155 1.76 -16.63 15.77
N LEU A 156 1.21 -15.86 14.83
CA LEU A 156 -0.23 -15.81 14.60
C LEU A 156 -0.75 -17.09 13.96
N SER A 157 0.02 -17.71 13.07
CA SER A 157 -0.35 -18.98 12.45
C SER A 157 -0.49 -20.09 13.51
N ASP A 158 0.47 -20.20 14.43
CA ASP A 158 0.43 -21.18 15.52
C ASP A 158 -0.79 -20.99 16.41
N VAL A 159 -1.19 -19.75 16.67
CA VAL A 159 -2.37 -19.44 17.47
C VAL A 159 -3.65 -19.75 16.69
N LEU A 160 -3.73 -19.34 15.42
CA LEU A 160 -4.91 -19.56 14.57
C LEU A 160 -5.15 -21.05 14.27
N ASP A 161 -4.10 -21.87 14.15
CA ASP A 161 -4.21 -23.33 14.05
C ASP A 161 -4.87 -23.96 15.29
N ASN A 162 -4.85 -23.29 16.44
CA ASN A 162 -5.57 -23.75 17.64
C ASN A 162 -7.03 -23.26 17.69
N TYR A 163 -7.40 -22.28 16.85
CA TYR A 163 -8.73 -21.66 16.83
C TYR A 163 -9.62 -22.14 15.66
N LEU A 164 -9.03 -22.64 14.56
CA LEU A 164 -9.72 -23.03 13.31
C LEU A 164 -9.45 -24.49 12.94
#